data_AF-A0A1X7HAH1-F1
#
_entry.id   AF-A0A1X7HAH1-F1
#
_cell.length_a   1.000
_cell.length_b   1.000
_cell.length_c   1.000
_cell.angle_alpha   90.00
_cell.angle_beta   90.00
_cell.angle_gamma   90.00
#
_symmetry.space_group_name_H-M   'P 1'
#
loop_
_entity.id
_entity.type
_entity.pdbx_description
1 polymer ?
#
loop_
_entity_poly.entity_id
_entity_poly.type
_entity_poly.pdbx_seq_one_letter_code
_entity_poly.pdbx_strand_id
1 'polypeptide(L)'
;MCIHISMADDLPRIAVWDPDEVSIHIARGFQVRDVLREVRDILTIDLGAPVSRGGPLRCFCGMRVDLPRELFPCDLEAQAG
;
A
#
# COMPACT_ATOMS: atom_id res chain seq x y z
N MET A 1 -2.93 -7.15 -15.43
CA MET A 1 -2.35 -7.51 -14.13
C MET A 1 -2.38 -6.27 -13.24
N CYS A 2 -2.84 -6.38 -12.00
CA CYS A 2 -2.84 -5.26 -11.04
C CYS A 2 -1.59 -5.35 -10.18
N ILE A 3 -1.18 -4.24 -9.59
CA ILE A 3 -0.12 -4.23 -8.57
C ILE A 3 -0.66 -4.89 -7.30
N HIS A 4 0.15 -5.73 -6.67
CA HIS A 4 -0.13 -6.29 -5.37
C HIS A 4 0.62 -5.50 -4.29
N ILE A 5 0.05 -5.42 -3.09
CA ILE A 5 0.72 -4.82 -1.94
C ILE A 5 0.87 -5.87 -0.86
N SER A 6 2.10 -6.06 -0.38
CA SER A 6 2.43 -7.01 0.68
C SER A 6 3.35 -6.36 1.71
N MET A 7 3.35 -6.89 2.93
CA MET A 7 4.36 -6.52 3.91
C MET A 7 5.65 -7.29 3.65
N ALA A 8 6.78 -6.63 3.86
CA ALA A 8 8.09 -7.26 3.88
C ALA A 8 8.91 -6.72 5.06
N ASP A 9 9.81 -7.57 5.55
CA ASP A 9 10.80 -7.22 6.55
C ASP A 9 12.10 -6.76 5.85
N ASP A 10 12.96 -6.03 6.58
CA ASP A 10 14.29 -5.60 6.10
C ASP A 10 14.29 -4.70 4.84
N LEU A 11 13.24 -3.89 4.65
CA LEU A 11 13.21 -2.94 3.54
C LEU A 11 14.07 -1.69 3.82
N PRO A 12 14.77 -1.14 2.80
CA PRO A 12 15.57 0.08 2.93
C PRO A 12 14.72 1.36 3.06
N ARG A 13 13.41 1.28 2.82
CA ARG A 13 12.44 2.39 2.83
C ARG A 13 11.08 1.93 3.35
N ILE A 14 10.20 2.88 3.62
CA ILE A 14 8.81 2.63 4.09
C ILE A 14 8.04 1.76 3.10
N ALA A 15 8.18 2.02 1.81
CA ALA A 15 7.63 1.20 0.74
C ALA A 15 8.64 1.10 -0.41
N VAL A 16 8.67 -0.04 -1.10
CA VAL A 16 9.56 -0.33 -2.22
C VAL A 16 8.76 -0.96 -3.35
N TRP A 17 8.94 -0.44 -4.56
CA TRP A 17 8.40 -1.05 -5.78
C TRP A 17 9.31 -2.18 -6.27
N ASP A 18 8.74 -3.36 -6.45
CA ASP A 18 9.38 -4.51 -7.09
C ASP A 18 8.79 -4.73 -8.50
N PRO A 19 9.56 -4.48 -9.57
CA PRO A 19 9.10 -4.65 -10.95
C PRO A 19 9.06 -6.12 -11.41
N ASP A 20 9.82 -7.02 -10.78
CA ASP A 20 9.86 -8.44 -11.11
C ASP A 20 8.59 -9.15 -10.61
N GLU A 21 8.16 -8.84 -9.38
CA GLU A 21 6.93 -9.36 -8.78
C GLU A 21 5.70 -8.50 -9.06
N VAL A 22 5.88 -7.33 -9.69
CA VAL A 22 4.81 -6.34 -9.95
C VAL A 22 4.08 -5.99 -8.63
N SER A 23 4.85 -5.78 -7.57
CA SER A 23 4.36 -5.66 -6.19
C SER A 23 5.00 -4.48 -5.46
N ILE A 24 4.26 -3.86 -4.53
CA ILE A 24 4.80 -2.87 -3.60
C ILE A 24 4.95 -3.54 -2.25
N HIS A 25 6.19 -3.62 -1.77
CA HIS A 25 6.49 -4.13 -0.44
C HIS A 25 6.50 -2.99 0.57
N ILE A 26 5.87 -3.22 1.71
CA ILE A 26 5.74 -2.23 2.78
C ILE A 26 6.47 -2.70 4.03
N ALA A 27 7.27 -1.82 4.59
CA ALA A 27 8.03 -2.07 5.80
C ALA A 27 7.12 -2.07 7.02
N ARG A 28 7.36 -3.00 7.94
CA ARG A 28 6.62 -3.06 9.20
C ARG A 28 7.05 -1.96 10.17
N GLY A 29 6.13 -1.59 11.09
CA GLY A 29 6.42 -0.67 12.19
C GLY A 29 6.29 0.82 11.86
N PHE A 30 5.92 1.18 10.63
CA PHE A 30 5.66 2.57 10.24
C PHE A 30 4.20 2.97 10.45
N GLN A 31 3.96 4.28 10.63
CA GLN A 31 2.59 4.78 10.72
C GLN A 31 1.87 4.62 9.39
N VAL A 32 0.61 4.17 9.44
CA VAL A 32 -0.26 3.95 8.27
C VAL A 32 -0.31 5.17 7.35
N ARG A 33 -0.34 6.38 7.93
CA ARG A 33 -0.35 7.62 7.16
C ARG A 33 0.90 7.80 6.30
N ASP A 34 2.08 7.49 6.84
CA ASP A 34 3.34 7.62 6.12
C ASP A 34 3.46 6.54 5.05
N VAL A 35 3.04 5.32 5.36
CA VAL A 35 2.92 4.22 4.39
C VAL A 35 2.01 4.61 3.23
N LEU A 36 0.80 5.11 3.52
CA LEU A 36 -0.16 5.53 2.49
C LEU A 36 0.40 6.63 1.60
N ARG A 37 1.15 7.56 2.17
CA ARG A 37 1.80 8.64 1.41
C ARG A 37 2.85 8.07 0.48
N GLU A 38 3.72 7.20 0.98
CA GLU A 38 4.81 6.60 0.18
C GLU A 38 4.26 5.71 -0.95
N VAL A 39 3.30 4.84 -0.64
CA VAL A 39 2.65 3.99 -1.65
C VAL A 39 1.96 4.84 -2.72
N ARG A 40 1.31 5.94 -2.33
CA ARG A 40 0.70 6.87 -3.29
C ARG A 40 1.76 7.53 -4.17
N ASP A 41 2.88 7.96 -3.61
CA ASP A 41 3.95 8.58 -4.37
C ASP A 41 4.54 7.58 -5.36
N ILE A 42 4.81 6.34 -4.97
CA ILE A 42 5.23 5.26 -5.89
C ILE A 42 4.20 5.06 -7.01
N LEU A 43 2.92 4.91 -6.66
CA LEU A 43 1.87 4.68 -7.64
C LEU A 43 1.77 5.85 -8.64
N THR A 44 1.85 7.09 -8.19
CA THR A 44 1.58 8.26 -9.04
C THR A 44 2.83 8.80 -9.75
N ILE A 45 4.00 8.74 -9.12
CA ILE A 45 5.26 9.29 -9.62
C ILE A 45 6.01 8.21 -10.41
N ASP A 46 6.25 7.04 -9.81
CA ASP A 46 7.04 5.99 -10.46
C ASP A 46 6.22 5.19 -11.48
N LEU A 47 4.95 4.92 -11.18
CA LEU A 47 4.08 4.07 -12.02
C LEU A 47 3.06 4.85 -12.86
N GLY A 48 2.93 6.17 -12.65
CA GLY A 48 2.04 7.03 -13.44
C GLY A 48 0.54 6.77 -13.23
N ALA A 49 0.15 6.22 -12.07
CA ALA A 49 -1.24 5.97 -11.73
C ALA A 49 -2.05 7.27 -11.58
N PRO A 50 -3.36 7.24 -11.91
CA PRO A 50 -4.21 8.42 -11.82
C PRO A 50 -4.35 8.91 -10.37
N VAL A 51 -4.05 10.19 -10.15
CA VAL A 51 -4.12 10.82 -8.82
C VAL A 51 -5.56 10.83 -8.32
N SER A 52 -5.82 10.07 -7.25
CA SER A 52 -7.11 10.10 -6.56
C SER A 52 -7.02 11.04 -5.35
N ARG A 53 -7.72 12.18 -5.39
CA ARG A 53 -7.82 13.07 -4.21
C ARG A 53 -8.80 12.48 -3.20
N GLY A 54 -8.28 11.87 -2.13
CA GLY A 54 -9.09 11.32 -1.04
C GLY A 54 -9.87 10.05 -1.35
N GLY A 55 -9.61 9.42 -2.50
CA GLY A 55 -10.19 8.14 -2.89
C GLY A 55 -9.27 6.95 -2.61
N PRO A 56 -9.75 5.71 -2.83
CA PRO A 56 -8.93 4.51 -2.70
C PRO A 56 -7.70 4.58 -3.63
N LEU A 57 -6.59 4.00 -3.19
CA LEU A 57 -5.39 3.85 -4.03
C LEU A 57 -5.75 3.06 -5.28
N ARG A 58 -5.20 3.49 -6.42
CA ARG A 58 -5.44 2.87 -7.71
C ARG A 58 -4.13 2.51 -8.38
N CYS A 59 -4.16 1.39 -9.08
CA CYS A 59 -3.11 0.96 -9.97
C CYS A 59 -3.11 1.82 -11.24
N PHE A 60 -2.01 1.82 -11.99
CA PHE A 60 -1.93 2.44 -13.31
C PHE A 60 -3.00 1.92 -14.28
N CYS A 61 -3.47 0.68 -14.10
CA CYS A 61 -4.56 0.11 -14.88
C CYS A 61 -5.97 0.62 -14.47
N GLY A 62 -6.06 1.52 -13.47
CA GLY A 62 -7.30 2.12 -12.99
C GLY A 62 -8.08 1.30 -11.97
N MET A 63 -7.68 0.04 -11.74
CA MET A 63 -8.24 -0.82 -10.69
C MET A 63 -7.81 -0.34 -9.30
N ARG A 64 -8.65 -0.63 -8.30
CA ARG A 64 -8.33 -0.35 -6.89
C ARG A 64 -7.23 -1.30 -6.42
N VAL A 65 -6.34 -0.78 -5.60
CA VAL A 65 -5.30 -1.56 -4.94
C VAL A 65 -5.68 -1.71 -3.49
N ASP A 66 -5.77 -2.95 -3.03
CA ASP A 66 -6.01 -3.28 -1.63
C ASP A 66 -4.70 -3.23 -0.85
N LEU A 67 -4.80 -2.70 0.37
CA LEU A 67 -3.69 -2.63 1.30
C LEU A 67 -3.72 -3.85 2.23
N PRO A 68 -2.56 -4.37 2.64
CA PRO A 68 -2.50 -5.47 3.59
C PRO A 68 -3.19 -5.07 4.90
N ARG A 69 -4.06 -5.97 5.39
CA ARG A 69 -4.86 -5.73 6.61
C ARG A 69 -4.00 -5.43 7.83
N GLU A 70 -2.79 -5.99 7.86
CA GLU A 70 -1.77 -5.78 8.89
C GLU A 70 -1.41 -4.29 9.06
N LEU A 71 -1.66 -3.44 8.07
CA LEU A 71 -1.45 -1.99 8.22
C LEU A 71 -2.50 -1.33 9.08
N PHE A 72 -3.74 -1.81 9.04
CA PHE A 72 -4.78 -1.23 9.85
C PHE A 72 -4.70 -1.86 11.23
N PRO A 73 -4.57 -1.07 12.32
CA PRO A 73 -4.76 -1.62 13.65
C PRO A 73 -6.13 -2.28 13.65
N CYS A 74 -6.14 -3.56 13.98
CA CYS A 74 -7.38 -4.32 14.10
C CYS A 74 -8.10 -3.80 15.34
N ASP A 75 -8.87 -2.72 15.22
CA ASP A 75 -9.94 -2.39 16.16
C ASP A 75 -11.05 -3.42 15.97
N LEU A 76 -10.78 -4.67 16.34
CA LEU A 76 -11.80 -5.68 16.55
C LEU A 76 -11.34 -6.67 17.63
N GLU A 77 -11.09 -6.13 18.82
CA GLU A 77 -11.56 -6.84 20.01
C GLU A 77 -13.10 -6.77 20.03
N ALA A 78 -13.70 -7.96 20.01
CA ALA A 78 -14.93 -8.32 20.70
C ALA A 78 -16.16 -7.39 20.58
N GLN A 79 -17.11 -7.80 19.74
CA GLN A 79 -18.51 -7.85 20.18
C GLN A 79 -18.92 -9.33 20.24
N ALA A 80 -18.52 -9.98 21.33
CA ALA A 80 -19.32 -11.01 21.94
C ALA A 80 -20.27 -10.29 22.91
N GLY A 81 -21.56 -10.31 22.61
CA GLY A 81 -22.63 -9.70 23.41
C GLY A 81 -23.99 -10.04 22.85
#